data_AF-A0A947ACC0-F1
#
_entry.id   AF-A0A947ACC0-F1
#
_cell.length_a   1.000
_cell.length_b   1.000
_cell.length_c   1.000
_cell.angle_alpha   90.00
_cell.angle_beta   90.00
_cell.angle_gamma   90.00
#
_symmetry.space_group_name_H-M   'P 1'
#
loop_
_entity.id
_entity.type
_entity.pdbx_description
1 polymer ?
#
loop_
_entity_poly.entity_id
_entity_poly.type
_entity_poly.pdbx_seq_one_letter_code
_entity_poly.pdbx_strand_id
1 'polypeptide(L)'
;DVFDQIVELAWLNGEPGVLFIDAANKGNPTPHLGAFEATNPCGEQWLLPYESCNLGSINLANFVKKGAIDYERLEKTVHSTTIFLDNVIDCNRFPIPEIKEMTLKTRKIGLGIMGMHDMLIQLGIPYASEQGRQISSDVMLFIREAAEAESIKIAEEKGAFPTFETSVCDYVPRRNAALTSIQPTGTVSMIADCASGCEPYFSIVMIKHVMDGDRLILVNKYFEQIAKSEGFYSEELMSKVADSGTVIGHGEIPEKWQEVFRTAQDISPDDHIKMQGILQQSGVDSSISKTINLPNSATPEEVKRAYIMGYNLGCKGLTVYRDGSRDSQVLNTKESSEKSEKTAIVGSNGSIKQNLPDVLNAKRYRLKDQDQKSVYIIVCFNEYEKPMEVFAKFPFDNRIDLKDKSTMWTTTCRLVSLALRFDVPMDEIIKQLDRSSGHMLDLPAQLSKLFKSFMAGTQYGFASTCPECAGNLVFEEGCETCKSCGYSKCA
;
A
#
# COMPACT_ATOMS: atom_id res chain seq x y z
N ASP A 1 -29.93 0.01 -12.02
CA ASP A 1 -29.57 1.40 -11.66
C ASP A 1 -28.43 1.46 -10.64
N VAL A 2 -28.66 1.39 -9.33
CA VAL A 2 -27.57 1.54 -8.32
C VAL A 2 -26.49 0.47 -8.45
N PHE A 3 -26.88 -0.80 -8.64
CA PHE A 3 -25.93 -1.88 -8.80
C PHE A 3 -25.08 -1.74 -10.07
N ASP A 4 -25.65 -1.23 -11.16
CA ASP A 4 -24.90 -1.01 -12.40
C ASP A 4 -23.89 0.13 -12.24
N GLN A 5 -24.19 1.17 -11.46
CA GLN A 5 -23.22 2.23 -11.11
C GLN A 5 -22.07 1.70 -10.26
N ILE A 6 -22.35 0.82 -9.29
CA ILE A 6 -21.30 0.15 -8.49
C ILE A 6 -20.37 -0.64 -9.40
N VAL A 7 -20.94 -1.41 -10.33
CA VAL A 7 -20.19 -2.20 -11.30
C VAL A 7 -19.32 -1.31 -12.20
N GLU A 8 -19.88 -0.23 -12.74
CA GLU A 8 -19.17 0.69 -13.63
C GLU A 8 -18.00 1.38 -12.90
N LEU A 9 -18.22 1.89 -11.70
CA LEU A 9 -17.17 2.54 -10.92
C LEU A 9 -16.06 1.54 -10.51
N ALA A 10 -16.45 0.35 -10.06
CA ALA A 10 -15.49 -0.70 -9.71
C ALA A 10 -14.66 -1.16 -10.92
N TRP A 11 -15.27 -1.20 -12.11
CA TRP A 11 -14.56 -1.47 -13.36
C TRP A 11 -13.59 -0.34 -13.75
N LEU A 12 -13.97 0.91 -13.50
CA LEU A 12 -13.17 2.09 -13.80
C LEU A 12 -11.97 2.25 -12.88
N ASN A 13 -12.11 2.01 -11.57
CA ASN A 13 -11.07 2.36 -10.60
C ASN A 13 -10.87 1.34 -9.45
N GLY A 14 -11.53 0.18 -9.49
CA GLY A 14 -11.48 -0.85 -8.45
C GLY A 14 -12.38 -0.58 -7.23
N GLU A 15 -13.17 0.49 -7.21
CA GLU A 15 -14.04 0.89 -6.09
C GLU A 15 -15.43 1.38 -6.56
N PRO A 16 -16.48 1.20 -5.76
CA PRO A 16 -16.48 0.55 -4.45
C PRO A 16 -16.47 -0.98 -4.57
N GLY A 17 -15.84 -1.65 -3.61
CA GLY A 17 -16.11 -3.06 -3.33
C GLY A 17 -17.56 -3.30 -2.84
N VAL A 18 -17.93 -4.57 -2.67
CA VAL A 18 -19.25 -4.96 -2.15
C VAL A 18 -19.12 -5.71 -0.83
N LEU A 19 -20.01 -5.42 0.10
CA LEU A 19 -20.11 -6.09 1.40
C LEU A 19 -21.51 -6.70 1.52
N PHE A 20 -21.58 -8.00 1.80
CA PHE A 20 -22.84 -8.74 1.91
C PHE A 20 -23.26 -8.83 3.37
N ILE A 21 -23.91 -7.76 3.83
CA ILE A 21 -24.29 -7.56 5.24
C ILE A 21 -25.17 -8.68 5.80
N ASP A 22 -26.07 -9.26 4.99
CA ASP A 22 -26.93 -10.36 5.40
C ASP A 22 -26.14 -11.65 5.62
N ALA A 23 -25.18 -11.94 4.74
CA ALA A 23 -24.28 -13.09 4.88
C ALA A 23 -23.38 -12.95 6.11
N ALA A 24 -22.90 -11.73 6.39
CA ALA A 24 -22.12 -11.43 7.59
C ALA A 24 -22.94 -11.59 8.87
N ASN A 25 -24.17 -11.03 8.91
CA ASN A 25 -25.04 -11.09 10.09
C ASN A 25 -25.58 -12.50 10.36
N LYS A 26 -25.76 -13.33 9.33
CA LYS A 26 -26.09 -14.76 9.51
C LYS A 26 -25.04 -15.51 10.33
N GLY A 27 -23.77 -15.11 10.22
CA GLY A 27 -22.65 -15.65 10.99
C GLY A 27 -22.23 -14.79 12.19
N ASN A 28 -23.05 -13.83 12.63
CA ASN A 28 -22.72 -12.99 13.78
C ASN A 28 -22.78 -13.84 15.07
N PRO A 29 -21.68 -13.96 15.84
CA PRO A 29 -21.68 -14.74 17.07
C PRO A 29 -22.36 -14.02 18.25
N THR A 30 -22.66 -12.73 18.12
CA THR A 30 -23.25 -11.89 19.19
C THR A 30 -24.40 -11.02 18.67
N PRO A 31 -25.44 -11.59 18.02
CA PRO A 31 -26.53 -10.82 17.40
C PRO A 31 -27.38 -10.05 18.42
N HIS A 32 -27.40 -10.49 19.68
CA HIS A 32 -28.09 -9.81 20.78
C HIS A 32 -27.45 -8.45 21.15
N LEU A 33 -26.19 -8.22 20.78
CA LEU A 33 -25.51 -6.94 20.99
C LEU A 33 -25.74 -5.93 19.85
N GLY A 34 -26.19 -6.39 18.69
CA GLY A 34 -26.42 -5.57 17.51
C GLY A 34 -26.13 -6.31 16.20
N ALA A 35 -26.53 -5.69 15.09
CA ALA A 35 -26.18 -6.14 13.75
C ALA A 35 -24.83 -5.54 13.33
N PHE A 36 -24.07 -6.28 12.52
CA PHE A 36 -22.94 -5.74 11.80
C PHE A 36 -23.41 -4.73 10.76
N GLU A 37 -22.80 -3.55 10.74
CA GLU A 37 -23.11 -2.46 9.80
C GLU A 37 -21.92 -2.05 8.92
N ALA A 38 -20.70 -2.42 9.31
CA ALA A 38 -19.47 -2.05 8.62
C ALA A 38 -18.35 -3.06 8.85
N THR A 39 -17.30 -2.96 8.04
CA THR A 39 -16.04 -3.67 8.23
C THR A 39 -14.91 -2.73 8.61
N ASN A 40 -13.76 -3.29 8.98
CA ASN A 40 -12.48 -2.58 8.95
C ASN A 40 -12.05 -2.27 7.49
N PRO A 41 -10.96 -1.49 7.28
CA PRO A 41 -10.54 -1.05 5.96
C PRO A 41 -10.26 -2.15 4.92
N CYS A 42 -9.84 -3.34 5.36
CA CYS A 42 -9.48 -4.43 4.46
C CYS A 42 -10.60 -5.47 4.24
N GLY A 43 -11.77 -5.27 4.88
CA GLY A 43 -12.98 -6.06 4.66
C GLY A 43 -13.01 -7.44 5.34
N GLU A 44 -11.97 -7.82 6.08
CA GLU A 44 -11.85 -9.12 6.73
C GLU A 44 -12.46 -9.16 8.14
N GLN A 45 -12.66 -8.02 8.79
CA GLN A 45 -13.25 -7.90 10.13
C GLN A 45 -14.63 -7.26 10.07
N TRP A 46 -15.67 -8.06 10.34
CA TRP A 46 -17.00 -7.55 10.68
C TRP A 46 -17.08 -7.32 12.18
N LEU A 47 -17.27 -6.06 12.57
CA LEU A 47 -17.20 -5.61 13.95
C LEU A 47 -18.44 -4.77 14.28
N LEU A 48 -18.97 -4.95 15.48
CA LEU A 48 -19.96 -4.07 16.08
C LEU A 48 -19.29 -2.75 16.48
N PRO A 49 -20.06 -1.67 16.72
CA PRO A 49 -19.52 -0.40 17.18
C PRO A 49 -18.57 -0.58 18.38
N TYR A 50 -17.39 0.02 18.26
CA TYR A 50 -16.30 -0.04 19.25
C TYR A 50 -15.68 -1.43 19.50
N GLU A 51 -16.07 -2.49 18.78
CA GLU A 51 -15.28 -3.72 18.84
C GLU A 51 -13.92 -3.55 18.19
N SER A 52 -12.94 -4.31 18.67
CA SER A 52 -11.63 -4.46 18.02
C SER A 52 -11.26 -5.94 17.92
N CYS A 53 -10.26 -6.23 17.10
CA CYS A 53 -9.79 -7.59 16.85
C CYS A 53 -8.27 -7.62 16.80
N ASN A 54 -7.67 -8.63 17.42
CA ASN A 54 -6.23 -8.90 17.31
C ASN A 54 -6.00 -9.93 16.21
N LEU A 55 -5.07 -9.64 15.31
CA LEU A 55 -4.80 -10.47 14.13
C LEU A 55 -3.48 -11.23 14.27
N GLY A 56 -3.44 -12.46 13.76
CA GLY A 56 -2.23 -13.26 13.62
C GLY A 56 -2.35 -14.23 12.46
N SER A 57 -1.25 -14.53 11.77
CA SER A 57 -1.24 -15.39 10.58
C SER A 57 -0.28 -16.56 10.73
N ILE A 58 -0.76 -17.77 10.41
CA ILE A 58 0.08 -18.98 10.33
C ILE A 58 0.61 -19.12 8.90
N ASN A 59 1.94 -19.24 8.75
CA ASN A 59 2.56 -19.52 7.45
C ASN A 59 2.43 -21.01 7.11
N LEU A 60 1.47 -21.36 6.25
CA LEU A 60 1.16 -22.74 5.85
C LEU A 60 2.33 -23.43 5.13
N ALA A 61 3.21 -22.67 4.47
CA ALA A 61 4.39 -23.21 3.79
C ALA A 61 5.30 -24.00 4.75
N ASN A 62 5.35 -23.61 6.01
CA ASN A 62 6.22 -24.23 7.02
C ASN A 62 5.70 -25.58 7.54
N PHE A 63 4.50 -25.99 7.12
CA PHE A 63 3.84 -27.22 7.55
C PHE A 63 3.81 -28.29 6.46
N VAL A 64 4.43 -28.06 5.30
CA VAL A 64 4.58 -29.10 4.28
C VAL A 64 5.90 -29.84 4.47
N LYS A 65 5.83 -31.17 4.58
CA LYS A 65 6.99 -32.05 4.73
C LYS A 65 6.85 -33.27 3.84
N LYS A 66 7.82 -33.49 2.96
CA LYS A 66 7.84 -34.63 2.01
C LYS A 66 6.54 -34.75 1.20
N GLY A 67 5.97 -33.62 0.76
CA GLY A 67 4.75 -33.60 -0.06
C GLY A 67 3.44 -33.85 0.71
N ALA A 68 3.44 -33.76 2.04
CA ALA A 68 2.25 -33.87 2.88
C ALA A 68 2.22 -32.79 3.96
N ILE A 69 1.04 -32.47 4.47
CA ILE A 69 0.84 -31.48 5.54
C ILE A 69 1.06 -32.13 6.91
N ASP A 70 1.88 -31.51 7.74
CA ASP A 70 2.15 -31.87 9.14
C ASP A 70 1.06 -31.29 10.06
N TYR A 71 -0.09 -31.98 10.07
CA TYR A 71 -1.25 -31.57 10.87
C TYR A 71 -0.97 -31.55 12.38
N GLU A 72 -0.12 -32.46 12.89
CA GLU A 72 0.23 -32.50 14.31
C GLU A 72 0.97 -31.21 14.74
N ARG A 73 1.92 -30.76 13.92
CA ARG A 73 2.61 -29.49 14.19
C ARG A 73 1.72 -28.28 13.95
N LEU A 74 0.84 -28.33 12.94
CA LEU A 74 -0.12 -27.27 12.67
C LEU A 74 -1.06 -27.08 13.85
N GLU A 75 -1.62 -28.15 14.40
CA GLU A 75 -2.50 -28.12 15.58
C GLU A 75 -1.85 -27.42 16.77
N LYS A 76 -0.63 -27.83 17.14
CA LYS A 76 0.13 -27.23 18.25
C LYS A 76 0.39 -25.74 18.02
N THR A 77 0.60 -25.36 16.77
CA THR A 77 0.79 -23.95 16.40
C THR A 77 -0.51 -23.18 16.54
N VAL A 78 -1.62 -23.71 16.03
CA VAL A 78 -2.95 -23.11 16.14
C VAL A 78 -3.32 -22.89 17.61
N HIS A 79 -3.15 -23.90 18.47
CA HIS A 79 -3.38 -23.76 19.91
C HIS A 79 -2.55 -22.62 20.53
N SER A 80 -1.25 -22.61 20.25
CA SER A 80 -0.34 -21.57 20.75
C SER A 80 -0.73 -20.17 20.26
N THR A 81 -1.14 -20.05 18.99
CA THR A 81 -1.59 -18.79 18.39
C THR A 81 -2.92 -18.32 19.00
N THR A 82 -3.89 -19.21 19.24
CA THR A 82 -5.15 -18.86 19.92
C THR A 82 -4.88 -18.31 21.32
N ILE A 83 -4.05 -18.99 22.12
CA ILE A 83 -3.64 -18.51 23.44
C ILE A 83 -2.95 -17.14 23.33
N PHE A 84 -2.03 -16.99 22.38
CA PHE A 84 -1.30 -15.74 22.17
C PHE A 84 -2.26 -14.58 21.86
N LEU A 85 -3.19 -14.76 20.92
CA LEU A 85 -4.15 -13.73 20.52
C LEU A 85 -5.13 -13.37 21.65
N ASP A 86 -5.58 -14.35 22.45
CA ASP A 86 -6.39 -14.07 23.66
C ASP A 86 -5.59 -13.26 24.68
N ASN A 87 -4.32 -13.61 24.94
CA ASN A 87 -3.47 -12.86 25.87
C ASN A 87 -3.19 -11.43 25.40
N VAL A 88 -3.09 -11.20 24.09
CA VAL A 88 -2.94 -9.84 23.53
C VAL A 88 -4.12 -8.95 23.92
N ILE A 89 -5.35 -9.47 24.02
CA ILE A 89 -6.53 -8.69 24.46
C ILE A 89 -6.27 -8.08 25.84
N ASP A 90 -5.76 -8.87 26.77
CA ASP A 90 -5.53 -8.45 28.15
C ASP A 90 -4.31 -7.52 28.28
N CYS A 91 -3.31 -7.67 27.40
CA CYS A 91 -2.13 -6.81 27.35
C CYS A 91 -2.35 -5.50 26.58
N ASN A 92 -3.43 -5.39 25.80
CA ASN A 92 -3.65 -4.26 24.91
C ASN A 92 -3.91 -2.97 25.69
N ARG A 93 -3.43 -1.85 25.15
CA ARG A 93 -3.71 -0.50 25.65
C ARG A 93 -4.67 0.20 24.70
N PHE A 94 -5.93 0.23 25.07
CA PHE A 94 -6.98 0.81 24.24
C PHE A 94 -6.96 2.34 24.30
N PRO A 95 -7.09 3.02 23.15
CA PRO A 95 -7.07 4.49 23.09
C PRO A 95 -8.36 5.12 23.63
N ILE A 96 -9.47 4.36 23.62
CA ILE A 96 -10.81 4.81 23.96
C ILE A 96 -11.46 3.77 24.90
N PRO A 97 -12.07 4.18 26.05
CA PRO A 97 -12.67 3.24 27.02
C PRO A 97 -13.75 2.33 26.45
N GLU A 98 -14.58 2.84 25.54
CA GLU A 98 -15.66 2.11 24.87
C GLU A 98 -15.09 0.93 24.06
N ILE A 99 -13.92 1.11 23.43
CA ILE A 99 -13.24 0.04 22.71
C ILE A 99 -12.76 -1.04 23.66
N LYS A 100 -12.20 -0.64 24.81
CA LYS A 100 -11.78 -1.58 25.85
C LYS A 100 -12.96 -2.40 26.35
N GLU A 101 -14.06 -1.75 26.67
CA GLU A 101 -15.27 -2.40 27.18
C GLU A 101 -15.81 -3.43 26.18
N MET A 102 -16.01 -3.02 24.92
CA MET A 102 -16.57 -3.92 23.90
C MET A 102 -15.62 -5.06 23.56
N THR A 103 -14.32 -4.79 23.45
CA THR A 103 -13.32 -5.84 23.17
C THR A 103 -13.25 -6.87 24.30
N LEU A 104 -13.31 -6.44 25.57
CA LEU A 104 -13.31 -7.37 26.70
C LEU A 104 -14.61 -8.18 26.81
N LYS A 105 -15.74 -7.64 26.34
CA LYS A 105 -17.05 -8.32 26.30
C LYS A 105 -17.10 -9.46 25.29
N THR A 106 -16.60 -9.26 24.08
CA THR A 106 -16.73 -10.24 22.99
C THR A 106 -15.45 -11.02 22.71
N ARG A 107 -14.29 -10.47 23.07
CA ARG A 107 -12.97 -11.11 22.96
C ARG A 107 -12.67 -11.71 21.59
N LYS A 108 -13.09 -11.04 20.51
CA LYS A 108 -12.86 -11.50 19.13
C LYS A 108 -11.36 -11.54 18.80
N ILE A 109 -10.94 -12.61 18.15
CA ILE A 109 -9.60 -12.76 17.58
C ILE A 109 -9.70 -13.10 16.09
N GLY A 110 -8.63 -12.81 15.35
CA GLY A 110 -8.53 -13.09 13.92
C GLY A 110 -7.28 -13.93 13.64
N LEU A 111 -7.40 -15.23 13.88
CA LEU A 111 -6.40 -16.21 13.45
C LEU A 111 -6.61 -16.50 11.96
N GLY A 112 -5.63 -16.08 11.16
CA GLY A 112 -5.60 -16.27 9.73
C GLY A 112 -4.41 -17.09 9.24
N ILE A 113 -4.26 -17.11 7.92
CA ILE A 113 -3.21 -17.85 7.23
C ILE A 113 -2.37 -16.91 6.35
N MET A 114 -1.17 -17.34 6.01
CA MET A 114 -0.34 -16.83 4.92
C MET A 114 0.42 -18.01 4.29
N GLY A 115 1.07 -17.81 3.14
CA GLY A 115 1.80 -18.87 2.46
C GLY A 115 0.90 -19.99 1.90
N MET A 116 -0.39 -19.71 1.64
CA MET A 116 -1.30 -20.72 1.11
C MET A 116 -0.87 -21.19 -0.29
N HIS A 117 -0.46 -20.27 -1.16
CA HIS A 117 0.03 -20.64 -2.49
C HIS A 117 1.35 -21.44 -2.40
N ASP A 118 2.25 -21.08 -1.48
CA ASP A 118 3.48 -21.86 -1.21
C ASP A 118 3.18 -23.29 -0.73
N MET A 119 2.16 -23.47 0.11
CA MET A 119 1.72 -24.79 0.53
C MET A 119 1.28 -25.62 -0.69
N LEU A 120 0.44 -25.05 -1.55
CA LEU A 120 -0.03 -25.73 -2.77
C LEU A 120 1.11 -26.05 -3.75
N ILE A 121 2.06 -25.13 -3.92
CA ILE A 121 3.27 -25.33 -4.73
C ILE A 121 4.09 -26.51 -4.20
N GLN A 122 4.35 -26.57 -2.90
CA GLN A 122 5.11 -27.66 -2.29
C GLN A 122 4.40 -29.02 -2.38
N LEU A 123 3.06 -29.02 -2.44
CA LEU A 123 2.26 -30.22 -2.71
C LEU A 123 2.21 -30.56 -4.20
N GLY A 124 2.65 -29.65 -5.09
CA GLY A 124 2.56 -29.81 -6.54
C GLY A 124 1.14 -29.68 -7.09
N ILE A 125 0.28 -28.90 -6.44
CA ILE A 125 -1.15 -28.78 -6.73
C ILE A 125 -1.46 -27.38 -7.24
N PRO A 126 -2.09 -27.22 -8.43
CA PRO A 126 -2.44 -25.90 -8.95
C PRO A 126 -3.47 -25.18 -8.07
N TYR A 127 -3.26 -23.88 -7.83
CA TYR A 127 -4.14 -23.03 -7.03
C TYR A 127 -5.61 -23.07 -7.51
N ALA A 128 -5.81 -22.95 -8.81
CA ALA A 128 -7.15 -22.88 -9.43
C ALA A 128 -7.80 -24.26 -9.67
N SER A 129 -7.17 -25.35 -9.24
CA SER A 129 -7.73 -26.70 -9.37
C SER A 129 -8.78 -26.99 -8.29
N GLU A 130 -9.67 -27.95 -8.55
CA GLU A 130 -10.64 -28.41 -7.55
C GLU A 130 -9.96 -29.01 -6.32
N GLN A 131 -8.89 -29.77 -6.56
CA GLN A 131 -8.07 -30.33 -5.48
C GLN A 131 -7.40 -29.22 -4.65
N GLY A 132 -6.89 -28.17 -5.28
CA GLY A 132 -6.28 -27.02 -4.61
C GLY A 132 -7.28 -26.29 -3.71
N ARG A 133 -8.52 -26.10 -4.20
CA ARG A 133 -9.64 -25.56 -3.40
C ARG A 133 -9.98 -26.45 -2.22
N GLN A 134 -10.16 -27.75 -2.45
CA GLN A 134 -10.53 -28.68 -1.40
C GLN A 134 -9.49 -28.75 -0.28
N ILE A 135 -8.20 -28.88 -0.61
CA ILE A 135 -7.14 -28.90 0.40
C ILE A 135 -7.06 -27.59 1.18
N SER A 136 -7.22 -26.45 0.50
CA SER A 136 -7.21 -25.15 1.16
C SER A 136 -8.38 -25.01 2.15
N SER A 137 -9.56 -25.50 1.75
CA SER A 137 -10.76 -25.60 2.59
C SER A 137 -10.55 -26.52 3.79
N ASP A 138 -10.04 -27.73 3.58
CA ASP A 138 -9.80 -28.73 4.63
C ASP A 138 -8.81 -28.21 5.68
N VAL A 139 -7.73 -27.54 5.23
CA VAL A 139 -6.74 -26.92 6.13
C VAL A 139 -7.36 -25.77 6.93
N MET A 140 -8.17 -24.92 6.29
CA MET A 140 -8.82 -23.81 6.98
C MET A 140 -9.86 -24.31 8.01
N LEU A 141 -10.63 -25.34 7.67
CA LEU A 141 -11.56 -25.99 8.60
C LEU A 141 -10.80 -26.60 9.79
N PHE A 142 -9.72 -27.33 9.54
CA PHE A 142 -8.88 -27.88 10.60
C PHE A 142 -8.35 -26.79 11.55
N ILE A 143 -7.88 -25.67 11.01
CA ILE A 143 -7.43 -24.51 11.81
C ILE A 143 -8.58 -23.96 12.66
N ARG A 144 -9.79 -23.85 12.10
CA ARG A 144 -10.96 -23.35 12.80
C ARG A 144 -11.40 -24.26 13.94
N GLU A 145 -11.39 -25.57 13.73
CA GLU A 145 -11.75 -26.57 14.74
C GLU A 145 -10.71 -26.63 15.86
N ALA A 146 -9.41 -26.63 15.53
CA ALA A 146 -8.34 -26.60 16.51
C ALA A 146 -8.34 -25.28 17.33
N ALA A 147 -8.61 -24.14 16.68
CA ALA A 147 -8.72 -22.86 17.39
C ALA A 147 -9.90 -22.85 18.37
N GLU A 148 -11.02 -23.48 18.02
CA GLU A 148 -12.17 -23.60 18.89
C GLU A 148 -11.94 -24.55 20.05
N ALA A 149 -11.34 -25.72 19.80
CA ALA A 149 -10.94 -26.64 20.84
C ALA A 149 -10.06 -25.95 21.89
N GLU A 150 -9.12 -25.11 21.47
CA GLU A 150 -8.30 -24.34 22.41
C GLU A 150 -9.08 -23.21 23.11
N SER A 151 -9.93 -22.48 22.38
CA SER A 151 -10.77 -21.44 22.98
C SER A 151 -11.72 -21.99 24.05
N ILE A 152 -12.19 -23.24 23.89
CA ILE A 152 -12.98 -23.97 24.89
C ILE A 152 -12.12 -24.28 26.13
N LYS A 153 -10.90 -24.80 25.96
CA LYS A 153 -9.99 -25.04 27.09
C LYS A 153 -9.67 -23.76 27.86
N ILE A 154 -9.41 -22.66 27.15
CA ILE A 154 -9.18 -21.36 27.81
C ILE A 154 -10.43 -20.92 28.58
N ALA A 155 -11.63 -21.23 28.10
CA ALA A 155 -12.87 -20.92 28.80
C ALA A 155 -13.06 -21.74 30.08
N GLU A 156 -12.58 -22.99 30.12
CA GLU A 156 -12.59 -23.81 31.35
C GLU A 156 -11.73 -23.18 32.46
N GLU A 157 -10.62 -22.52 32.09
CA GLU A 157 -9.70 -21.88 33.04
C GLU A 157 -10.07 -20.42 33.36
N LYS A 158 -10.41 -19.62 32.36
CA LYS A 158 -10.59 -18.16 32.47
C LYS A 158 -12.05 -17.71 32.35
N GLY A 159 -12.98 -18.63 32.08
CA GLY A 159 -14.37 -18.35 31.72
C GLY A 159 -14.56 -18.03 30.24
N ALA A 160 -15.77 -18.28 29.71
CA ALA A 160 -16.16 -17.87 28.36
C ALA A 160 -16.11 -16.34 28.17
N PHE A 161 -16.25 -15.86 26.92
CA PHE A 161 -16.40 -14.41 26.72
C PHE A 161 -17.64 -13.89 27.46
N PRO A 162 -17.58 -12.70 28.10
CA PRO A 162 -18.64 -12.22 28.98
C PRO A 162 -20.06 -12.15 28.41
N THR A 163 -20.21 -11.98 27.09
CA THR A 163 -21.51 -11.91 26.42
C THR A 163 -21.93 -13.23 25.77
N PHE A 164 -21.35 -14.36 26.21
CA PHE A 164 -21.79 -15.67 25.76
C PHE A 164 -23.18 -15.99 26.33
N GLU A 165 -24.14 -16.27 25.45
CA GLU A 165 -25.50 -16.64 25.82
C GLU A 165 -25.87 -17.98 25.19
N THR A 166 -26.23 -18.98 26.01
CA THR A 166 -26.66 -20.31 25.55
C THR A 166 -27.96 -20.30 24.75
N SER A 167 -28.76 -19.23 24.85
CA SER A 167 -29.96 -19.03 24.04
C SER A 167 -29.67 -18.53 22.63
N VAL A 168 -28.45 -18.03 22.39
CA VAL A 168 -28.04 -17.41 21.12
C VAL A 168 -26.97 -18.25 20.41
N CYS A 169 -26.04 -18.84 21.16
CA CYS A 169 -24.95 -19.63 20.64
C CYS A 169 -25.33 -21.11 20.61
N ASP A 170 -25.16 -21.76 19.46
CA ASP A 170 -25.39 -23.20 19.25
C ASP A 170 -24.16 -24.07 19.52
N TYR A 171 -23.08 -23.46 20.03
CA TYR A 171 -21.82 -24.09 20.40
C TYR A 171 -21.57 -24.01 21.91
N VAL A 172 -20.66 -24.85 22.40
CA VAL A 172 -20.29 -24.91 23.82
C VAL A 172 -19.56 -23.62 24.25
N PRO A 173 -19.57 -23.27 25.56
CA PRO A 173 -18.88 -22.08 26.04
C PRO A 173 -17.40 -22.06 25.62
N ARG A 174 -16.98 -20.98 24.96
CA ARG A 174 -15.60 -20.75 24.51
C ARG A 174 -15.15 -19.34 24.85
N ARG A 175 -13.83 -19.10 24.86
CA ARG A 175 -13.24 -17.86 25.35
C ARG A 175 -13.45 -16.66 24.43
N ASN A 176 -13.64 -16.89 23.13
CA ASN A 176 -13.65 -15.85 22.10
C ASN A 176 -14.91 -15.93 21.23
N ALA A 177 -15.57 -14.81 20.96
CA ALA A 177 -16.79 -14.80 20.16
C ALA A 177 -16.54 -15.15 18.67
N ALA A 178 -15.40 -14.74 18.11
CA ALA A 178 -14.93 -15.12 16.78
C ALA A 178 -13.46 -15.53 16.86
N LEU A 179 -13.05 -16.49 16.03
CA LEU A 179 -11.73 -17.10 16.07
C LEU A 179 -10.90 -16.82 14.83
N THR A 180 -11.51 -16.88 13.65
CA THR A 180 -10.79 -16.91 12.38
C THR A 180 -11.18 -15.80 11.41
N SER A 181 -10.18 -15.31 10.68
CA SER A 181 -10.29 -14.33 9.60
C SER A 181 -9.09 -14.48 8.68
N ILE A 182 -9.20 -14.11 7.41
CA ILE A 182 -8.03 -14.06 6.53
C ILE A 182 -7.76 -12.61 6.15
N GLN A 183 -6.80 -12.00 6.83
CA GLN A 183 -6.32 -10.64 6.62
C GLN A 183 -5.27 -10.55 5.49
N PRO A 184 -5.07 -9.35 4.92
CA PRO A 184 -3.88 -9.09 4.13
C PRO A 184 -2.64 -9.24 5.01
N THR A 185 -1.62 -9.91 4.49
CA THR A 185 -0.36 -10.08 5.20
C THR A 185 0.78 -9.35 4.51
N GLY A 186 0.54 -8.18 3.92
CA GLY A 186 1.53 -7.47 3.10
C GLY A 186 2.92 -7.41 3.74
N THR A 187 3.06 -6.74 4.89
CA THR A 187 4.36 -6.63 5.56
C THR A 187 4.85 -7.94 6.19
N VAL A 188 3.97 -8.68 6.87
CA VAL A 188 4.39 -9.87 7.65
C VAL A 188 4.73 -11.06 6.76
N SER A 189 4.11 -11.19 5.57
CA SER A 189 4.48 -12.20 4.57
C SER A 189 5.82 -11.90 3.91
N MET A 190 6.18 -10.63 3.71
CA MET A 190 7.52 -10.24 3.28
C MET A 190 8.58 -10.59 4.33
N ILE A 191 8.29 -10.35 5.62
CA ILE A 191 9.19 -10.77 6.71
C ILE A 191 9.33 -12.29 6.77
N ALA A 192 8.22 -13.01 6.56
CA ALA A 192 8.18 -14.47 6.59
C ALA A 192 8.59 -15.13 5.26
N ASP A 193 8.93 -14.34 4.24
CA ASP A 193 9.29 -14.79 2.89
C ASP A 193 8.30 -15.82 2.32
N CYS A 194 7.03 -15.44 2.20
CA CYS A 194 5.94 -16.31 1.72
C CYS A 194 4.84 -15.52 0.98
N ALA A 195 3.94 -16.23 0.31
CA ALA A 195 2.74 -15.66 -0.31
C ALA A 195 1.84 -14.98 0.73
N SER A 196 1.15 -13.91 0.32
CA SER A 196 0.31 -13.14 1.24
C SER A 196 -1.06 -13.79 1.43
N GLY A 197 -1.49 -14.02 2.68
CA GLY A 197 -2.84 -14.46 2.98
C GLY A 197 -3.21 -15.76 2.25
N CYS A 198 -4.39 -15.74 1.62
CA CYS A 198 -4.82 -16.74 0.66
C CYS A 198 -4.58 -16.29 -0.81
N GLU A 199 -3.77 -15.27 -1.07
CA GLU A 199 -3.50 -14.80 -2.43
C GLU A 199 -2.54 -15.74 -3.17
N PRO A 200 -2.74 -15.96 -4.49
CA PRO A 200 -1.69 -16.47 -5.35
C PRO A 200 -0.60 -15.40 -5.53
N TYR A 201 0.56 -15.82 -6.02
CA TYR A 201 1.67 -14.90 -6.26
C TYR A 201 1.31 -13.94 -7.40
N PHE A 202 1.60 -12.65 -7.23
CA PHE A 202 1.44 -11.70 -8.33
C PHE A 202 2.51 -11.88 -9.42
N SER A 203 3.74 -12.23 -9.01
CA SER A 203 4.82 -12.62 -9.91
C SER A 203 5.69 -13.70 -9.26
N ILE A 204 6.19 -14.62 -10.09
CA ILE A 204 7.14 -15.67 -9.69
C ILE A 204 8.59 -15.17 -9.81
N VAL A 205 8.86 -14.29 -10.76
CA VAL A 205 10.17 -13.69 -10.98
C VAL A 205 10.03 -12.18 -11.08
N MET A 206 10.72 -11.46 -10.21
CA MET A 206 10.67 -10.00 -10.12
C MET A 206 12.04 -9.42 -10.41
N ILE A 207 12.07 -8.26 -11.06
CA ILE A 207 13.31 -7.51 -11.25
C ILE A 207 13.30 -6.33 -10.29
N LYS A 208 14.32 -6.29 -9.43
CA LYS A 208 14.58 -5.17 -8.55
C LYS A 208 15.76 -4.38 -9.10
N HIS A 209 15.53 -3.13 -9.44
CA HIS A 209 16.62 -2.21 -9.76
C HIS A 209 17.38 -1.88 -8.48
N VAL A 210 18.66 -2.21 -8.47
CA VAL A 210 19.58 -1.79 -7.41
C VAL A 210 20.32 -0.53 -7.87
N MET A 211 21.05 0.09 -6.93
CA MET A 211 21.88 1.26 -7.24
C MET A 211 22.89 0.87 -8.34
N ASP A 212 23.31 1.83 -9.16
CA ASP A 212 24.23 1.67 -10.30
C ASP A 212 23.66 1.04 -11.59
N GLY A 213 22.34 0.82 -11.67
CA GLY A 213 21.67 0.39 -12.89
C GLY A 213 21.61 -1.13 -13.09
N ASP A 214 22.15 -1.89 -12.14
CA ASP A 214 22.09 -3.34 -12.16
C ASP A 214 20.67 -3.87 -11.90
N ARG A 215 20.28 -4.92 -12.63
CA ARG A 215 19.01 -5.63 -12.48
C ARG A 215 19.23 -6.84 -11.57
N LEU A 216 18.65 -6.82 -10.36
CA LEU A 216 18.62 -7.99 -9.49
C LEU A 216 17.37 -8.82 -9.77
N ILE A 217 17.54 -10.03 -10.28
CA ILE A 217 16.44 -10.97 -10.50
C ILE A 217 16.15 -11.70 -9.18
N LEU A 218 14.93 -11.52 -8.67
CA LEU A 218 14.40 -12.20 -7.50
C LEU A 218 13.44 -13.29 -7.95
N VAL A 219 13.83 -14.55 -7.76
CA VAL A 219 13.06 -15.72 -8.15
C VAL A 219 12.38 -16.31 -6.91
N ASN A 220 11.13 -16.75 -7.04
CA ASN A 220 10.47 -17.54 -5.99
C ASN A 220 11.32 -18.77 -5.64
N LYS A 221 11.61 -18.96 -4.35
CA LYS A 221 12.51 -20.03 -3.87
C LYS A 221 12.09 -21.44 -4.29
N TYR A 222 10.80 -21.74 -4.34
CA TYR A 222 10.32 -23.07 -4.72
C TYR A 222 10.45 -23.26 -6.23
N PHE A 223 10.14 -22.22 -7.02
CA PHE A 223 10.33 -22.25 -8.47
C PHE A 223 11.81 -22.45 -8.83
N GLU A 224 12.72 -21.71 -8.19
CA GLU A 224 14.16 -21.85 -8.40
C GLU A 224 14.66 -23.26 -8.05
N GLN A 225 14.25 -23.80 -6.91
CA GLN A 225 14.63 -25.15 -6.49
C GLN A 225 14.16 -26.22 -7.49
N ILE A 226 12.90 -26.14 -7.91
CA ILE A 226 12.32 -27.08 -8.87
C ILE A 226 13.02 -26.96 -10.22
N ALA A 227 13.18 -25.74 -10.74
CA ALA A 227 13.84 -25.47 -12.01
C ALA A 227 15.28 -25.99 -12.04
N LYS A 228 16.03 -25.83 -10.95
CA LYS A 228 17.39 -26.39 -10.82
C LYS A 228 17.37 -27.92 -10.73
N SER A 229 16.45 -28.49 -9.97
CA SER A 229 16.36 -29.94 -9.78
C SER A 229 15.95 -30.70 -11.04
N GLU A 230 15.09 -30.10 -11.87
CA GLU A 230 14.58 -30.69 -13.11
C GLU A 230 15.34 -30.21 -14.36
N GLY A 231 16.34 -29.34 -14.18
CA GLY A 231 17.30 -28.98 -15.23
C GLY A 231 16.81 -27.95 -16.26
N PHE A 232 15.75 -27.18 -15.95
CA PHE A 232 15.25 -26.11 -16.83
C PHE A 232 15.62 -24.69 -16.36
N TYR A 233 16.39 -24.55 -15.28
CA TYR A 233 16.83 -23.24 -14.80
C TYR A 233 17.89 -22.61 -15.72
N SER A 234 17.66 -21.38 -16.16
CA SER A 234 18.66 -20.50 -16.77
C SER A 234 18.37 -19.03 -16.44
N GLU A 235 19.40 -18.19 -16.38
CA GLU A 235 19.20 -16.74 -16.17
C GLU A 235 18.39 -16.11 -17.30
N GLU A 236 18.57 -16.59 -18.53
CA GLU A 236 17.79 -16.16 -19.70
C GLU A 236 16.30 -16.48 -19.50
N LEU A 237 15.96 -17.69 -19.04
CA LEU A 237 14.58 -18.06 -18.75
C LEU A 237 14.00 -17.21 -17.61
N MET A 238 14.75 -16.96 -16.55
CA MET A 238 14.28 -16.10 -15.45
C MET A 238 13.99 -14.68 -15.94
N SER A 239 14.84 -14.13 -16.82
CA SER A 239 14.56 -12.84 -17.46
C SER A 239 13.31 -12.90 -18.33
N LYS A 240 13.13 -13.93 -19.16
CA LYS A 240 11.92 -14.11 -20.00
C LYS A 240 10.64 -14.16 -19.14
N VAL A 241 10.66 -14.90 -18.03
CA VAL A 241 9.53 -14.99 -17.10
C VAL A 241 9.26 -13.64 -16.43
N ALA A 242 10.30 -12.93 -16.01
CA ALA A 242 10.17 -11.59 -15.42
C ALA A 242 9.59 -10.56 -16.40
N ASP A 243 10.10 -10.54 -17.64
CA ASP A 243 9.67 -9.57 -18.66
C ASP A 243 8.24 -9.88 -19.17
N SER A 244 7.87 -11.17 -19.25
CA SER A 244 6.50 -11.58 -19.60
C SER A 244 5.50 -11.46 -18.45
N GLY A 245 5.98 -11.44 -17.21
CA GLY A 245 5.18 -11.41 -15.99
C GLY A 245 4.50 -12.73 -15.63
N THR A 246 4.76 -13.80 -16.38
CA THR A 246 4.08 -15.10 -16.22
C THR A 246 5.02 -16.27 -16.55
N VAL A 247 4.76 -17.42 -15.91
CA VAL A 247 5.41 -18.70 -16.23
C VAL A 247 4.74 -19.43 -17.39
N ILE A 248 3.57 -18.98 -17.85
CA ILE A 248 2.80 -19.63 -18.91
C ILE A 248 3.40 -19.33 -20.28
N GLY A 249 3.48 -20.35 -21.14
CA GLY A 249 3.85 -20.22 -22.56
C GLY A 249 5.36 -20.33 -22.84
N HIS A 250 6.20 -20.51 -21.83
CA HIS A 250 7.63 -20.75 -22.02
C HIS A 250 7.88 -22.25 -22.24
N GLY A 251 8.37 -22.62 -23.42
CA GLY A 251 8.57 -24.03 -23.81
C GLY A 251 9.63 -24.76 -22.98
N GLU A 252 10.52 -24.01 -22.33
CA GLU A 252 11.52 -24.51 -21.39
C GLU A 252 10.90 -25.00 -20.06
N ILE A 253 9.73 -24.47 -19.67
CA ILE A 253 9.07 -24.83 -18.41
C ILE A 253 8.09 -25.98 -18.66
N PRO A 254 8.19 -27.12 -17.96
CA PRO A 254 7.22 -28.21 -18.09
C PRO A 254 5.79 -27.75 -17.78
N GLU A 255 4.79 -28.23 -18.54
CA GLU A 255 3.37 -27.82 -18.41
C GLU A 255 2.84 -27.93 -16.98
N LYS A 256 3.23 -28.99 -16.26
CA LYS A 256 2.89 -29.18 -14.84
C LYS A 256 3.26 -27.95 -14.00
N TRP A 257 4.47 -27.42 -14.19
CA TRP A 257 4.98 -26.30 -13.40
C TRP A 257 4.42 -24.97 -13.89
N GLN A 258 4.10 -24.84 -15.17
CA GLN A 258 3.31 -23.71 -15.66
C GLN A 258 1.96 -23.62 -14.92
N GLU A 259 1.27 -24.75 -14.74
CA GLU A 259 -0.01 -24.80 -14.02
C GLU A 259 0.13 -24.53 -12.51
N VAL A 260 1.13 -25.13 -11.85
CA VAL A 260 1.33 -24.98 -10.40
C VAL A 260 1.75 -23.56 -10.01
N PHE A 261 2.51 -22.87 -10.88
CA PHE A 261 3.05 -21.53 -10.61
C PHE A 261 2.24 -20.40 -11.27
N ARG A 262 1.00 -20.66 -11.70
CA ARG A 262 0.10 -19.61 -12.18
C ARG A 262 0.06 -18.44 -11.22
N THR A 263 0.30 -17.24 -11.75
CA THR A 263 0.21 -16.00 -11.00
C THR A 263 -1.25 -15.55 -10.86
N ALA A 264 -1.47 -14.51 -10.06
CA ALA A 264 -2.76 -13.87 -9.90
C ALA A 264 -3.38 -13.40 -11.23
N GLN A 265 -2.57 -13.07 -12.25
CA GLN A 265 -3.08 -12.66 -13.57
C GLN A 265 -3.40 -13.86 -14.47
N ASP A 266 -2.79 -15.03 -14.21
CA ASP A 266 -3.01 -16.26 -14.97
C ASP A 266 -4.24 -17.04 -14.51
N ILE A 267 -4.81 -16.66 -13.35
CA ILE A 267 -5.96 -17.32 -12.74
C ILE A 267 -7.25 -16.61 -13.15
N SER A 268 -8.26 -17.38 -13.54
CA SER A 268 -9.54 -16.80 -13.93
C SER A 268 -10.22 -16.07 -12.75
N PRO A 269 -10.97 -14.98 -12.99
CA PRO A 269 -11.74 -14.32 -11.94
C PRO A 269 -12.67 -15.28 -11.20
N ASP A 270 -13.34 -16.18 -11.93
CA ASP A 270 -14.24 -17.19 -11.36
C ASP A 270 -13.49 -18.11 -10.38
N ASP A 271 -12.27 -18.54 -10.68
CA ASP A 271 -11.51 -19.43 -9.78
C ASP A 271 -10.96 -18.69 -8.56
N HIS A 272 -10.65 -17.39 -8.67
CA HIS A 272 -10.40 -16.57 -7.48
C HIS A 272 -11.60 -16.53 -6.55
N ILE A 273 -12.81 -16.34 -7.11
CA ILE A 273 -14.05 -16.25 -6.34
C ILE A 273 -14.42 -17.62 -5.75
N LYS A 274 -14.27 -18.72 -6.48
CA LYS A 274 -14.50 -20.08 -5.96
C LYS A 274 -13.59 -20.38 -4.77
N MET A 275 -12.31 -20.00 -4.85
CA MET A 275 -11.38 -20.16 -3.73
C MET A 275 -11.82 -19.34 -2.51
N GLN A 276 -12.22 -18.08 -2.70
CA GLN A 276 -12.71 -17.26 -1.60
C GLN A 276 -14.01 -17.85 -0.99
N GLY A 277 -14.94 -18.28 -1.84
CA GLY A 277 -16.21 -18.85 -1.42
C GLY A 277 -16.04 -20.12 -0.60
N ILE A 278 -15.22 -21.08 -1.08
CA ILE A 278 -14.99 -22.33 -0.34
C ILE A 278 -14.29 -22.06 1.00
N LEU A 279 -13.30 -21.16 1.06
CA LEU A 279 -12.64 -20.77 2.31
C LEU A 279 -13.62 -20.11 3.29
N GLN A 280 -14.48 -19.21 2.79
CA GLN A 280 -15.46 -18.50 3.61
C GLN A 280 -16.47 -19.46 4.25
N GLN A 281 -16.91 -20.47 3.51
CA GLN A 281 -17.88 -21.47 3.98
C GLN A 281 -17.25 -22.50 4.95
N SER A 282 -15.96 -22.76 4.84
CA SER A 282 -15.33 -23.89 5.54
C SER A 282 -14.85 -23.55 6.94
N GLY A 283 -14.20 -22.39 7.14
CA GLY A 283 -13.52 -22.15 8.41
C GLY A 283 -13.27 -20.70 8.79
N VAL A 284 -13.89 -19.72 8.11
CA VAL A 284 -13.67 -18.29 8.38
C VAL A 284 -14.89 -17.66 9.06
N ASP A 285 -14.77 -17.40 10.37
CA ASP A 285 -15.84 -16.81 11.20
C ASP A 285 -16.16 -15.37 10.81
N SER A 286 -15.14 -14.53 10.64
CA SER A 286 -15.30 -13.16 10.16
C SER A 286 -15.33 -13.18 8.63
N SER A 287 -14.46 -12.45 7.94
CA SER A 287 -14.41 -12.35 6.48
C SER A 287 -12.97 -12.56 5.98
N ILE A 288 -12.83 -12.52 4.66
CA ILE A 288 -11.58 -12.72 3.92
C ILE A 288 -11.29 -11.44 3.15
N SER A 289 -10.08 -10.91 3.30
CA SER A 289 -9.54 -9.92 2.38
C SER A 289 -8.92 -10.65 1.19
N LYS A 290 -9.58 -10.56 0.03
CA LYS A 290 -9.15 -11.19 -1.21
C LYS A 290 -9.42 -10.25 -2.38
N THR A 291 -8.41 -10.06 -3.21
CA THR A 291 -8.54 -9.32 -4.47
C THR A 291 -8.94 -10.28 -5.59
N ILE A 292 -10.02 -9.98 -6.31
CA ILE A 292 -10.36 -10.65 -7.55
C ILE A 292 -9.70 -9.88 -8.68
N ASN A 293 -8.59 -10.41 -9.20
CA ASN A 293 -7.87 -9.77 -10.30
C ASN A 293 -8.62 -10.03 -11.61
N LEU A 294 -8.83 -8.98 -12.40
CA LEU A 294 -9.40 -9.06 -13.74
C LEU A 294 -8.37 -8.54 -14.76
N PRO A 295 -8.31 -9.12 -15.97
CA PRO A 295 -7.45 -8.61 -17.02
C PRO A 295 -7.91 -7.22 -17.48
N ASN A 296 -7.01 -6.45 -18.10
CA ASN A 296 -7.34 -5.12 -18.61
C ASN A 296 -8.53 -5.11 -19.60
N SER A 297 -8.64 -6.18 -20.38
CA SER A 297 -9.73 -6.41 -21.34
C SER A 297 -11.07 -6.77 -20.72
N ALA A 298 -11.14 -6.92 -19.39
CA ALA A 298 -12.37 -7.33 -18.73
C ALA A 298 -13.49 -6.30 -18.95
N THR A 299 -14.76 -6.75 -19.03
CA THR A 299 -15.92 -5.88 -19.22
C THR A 299 -16.66 -5.58 -17.90
N PRO A 300 -17.50 -4.53 -17.84
CA PRO A 300 -18.39 -4.32 -16.70
C PRO A 300 -19.27 -5.53 -16.37
N GLU A 301 -19.72 -6.29 -17.37
CA GLU A 301 -20.50 -7.51 -17.17
C GLU A 301 -19.71 -8.61 -16.44
N GLU A 302 -18.39 -8.66 -16.60
CA GLU A 302 -17.53 -9.58 -15.85
C GLU A 302 -17.43 -9.18 -14.38
N VAL A 303 -17.33 -7.88 -14.08
CA VAL A 303 -17.41 -7.37 -12.71
C VAL A 303 -18.77 -7.67 -12.08
N LYS A 304 -19.86 -7.47 -12.83
CA LYS A 304 -21.23 -7.81 -12.40
C LYS A 304 -21.36 -9.29 -12.07
N ARG A 305 -20.84 -10.16 -12.94
CA ARG A 305 -20.83 -11.61 -12.74
C ARG A 305 -20.03 -11.98 -11.49
N ALA A 306 -18.87 -11.36 -11.29
CA ALA A 306 -18.03 -11.61 -10.12
C ALA A 306 -18.78 -11.35 -8.81
N TYR A 307 -19.47 -10.20 -8.70
CA TYR A 307 -20.26 -9.87 -7.52
C TYR A 307 -21.44 -10.83 -7.29
N ILE A 308 -22.19 -11.16 -8.34
CA ILE A 308 -23.31 -12.12 -8.23
C ILE A 308 -22.80 -13.51 -7.82
N MET A 309 -21.69 -13.95 -8.40
CA MET A 309 -21.08 -15.24 -8.08
C MET A 309 -20.60 -15.29 -6.63
N GLY A 310 -19.90 -14.26 -6.17
CA GLY A 310 -19.45 -14.16 -4.79
C GLY A 310 -20.61 -14.14 -3.79
N TYR A 311 -21.69 -13.42 -4.09
CA TYR A 311 -22.92 -13.46 -3.29
C TYR A 311 -23.51 -14.88 -3.21
N ASN A 312 -23.66 -15.55 -4.36
CA ASN A 312 -24.23 -16.90 -4.42
C ASN A 312 -23.35 -17.95 -3.71
N LEU A 313 -22.04 -17.75 -3.68
CA LEU A 313 -21.09 -18.58 -2.97
C LEU A 313 -20.96 -18.23 -1.47
N GLY A 314 -21.79 -17.31 -0.96
CA GLY A 314 -21.81 -16.99 0.47
C GLY A 314 -20.56 -16.24 0.96
N CYS A 315 -19.83 -15.57 0.07
CA CYS A 315 -18.81 -14.61 0.48
C CYS A 315 -19.45 -13.53 1.36
N LYS A 316 -18.68 -12.93 2.28
CA LYS A 316 -19.16 -11.79 3.10
C LYS A 316 -18.77 -10.43 2.53
N GLY A 317 -17.84 -10.40 1.59
CA GLY A 317 -17.49 -9.22 0.80
C GLY A 317 -16.60 -9.59 -0.38
N LEU A 318 -16.55 -8.73 -1.39
CA LEU A 318 -15.71 -8.87 -2.57
C LEU A 318 -15.08 -7.55 -2.97
N THR A 319 -13.81 -7.62 -3.37
CA THR A 319 -13.07 -6.52 -4.01
C THR A 319 -12.58 -7.00 -5.36
N VAL A 320 -12.87 -6.23 -6.41
CA VAL A 320 -12.36 -6.49 -7.75
C VAL A 320 -11.26 -5.50 -8.08
N TYR A 321 -10.27 -5.95 -8.83
CA TYR A 321 -9.21 -5.09 -9.34
C TYR A 321 -8.95 -5.43 -10.79
N ARG A 322 -9.30 -4.51 -11.69
CA ARG A 322 -9.02 -4.67 -13.12
C ARG A 322 -7.65 -4.10 -13.43
N ASP A 323 -6.83 -4.88 -14.11
CA ASP A 323 -5.52 -4.42 -14.54
C ASP A 323 -5.62 -3.15 -15.42
N GLY A 324 -4.76 -2.18 -15.18
CA GLY A 324 -4.80 -0.85 -15.79
C GLY A 324 -5.95 0.07 -15.36
N SER A 325 -6.75 -0.28 -14.34
CA SER A 325 -7.86 0.58 -13.87
C SER A 325 -7.40 1.74 -12.97
N ARG A 326 -6.13 1.78 -12.55
CA ARG A 326 -5.57 2.91 -11.79
C ARG A 326 -4.27 3.37 -12.43
N ASP A 327 -4.08 4.68 -12.51
CA ASP A 327 -2.88 5.34 -13.07
C ASP A 327 -1.59 4.98 -12.31
N SER A 328 -1.71 4.53 -11.05
CA SER A 328 -0.61 4.06 -10.21
C SER A 328 -0.95 2.71 -9.60
N GLN A 329 -0.32 1.65 -10.13
CA GLN A 329 -0.38 0.32 -9.56
C GLN A 329 0.83 0.10 -8.65
N VAL A 330 0.60 -0.48 -7.46
CA VAL A 330 1.69 -0.76 -6.49
C VAL A 330 2.54 -1.96 -6.94
N LEU A 331 2.00 -2.83 -7.79
CA LEU A 331 2.65 -4.04 -8.30
C LEU A 331 2.52 -4.05 -9.84
N ASN A 332 3.56 -3.57 -10.54
CA ASN A 332 3.63 -3.65 -12.01
C ASN A 332 4.50 -4.84 -12.41
N THR A 333 3.99 -5.69 -13.32
CA THR A 333 4.72 -6.80 -13.94
C THR A 333 5.21 -6.50 -15.36
N LYS A 334 4.82 -5.37 -15.98
CA LYS A 334 5.29 -4.98 -17.32
C LYS A 334 5.64 -3.50 -17.39
N GLU A 335 6.78 -3.21 -18.03
CA GLU A 335 7.03 -1.90 -18.62
C GLU A 335 6.10 -1.75 -19.83
N SER A 336 5.03 -0.96 -19.69
CA SER A 336 4.26 -0.51 -20.84
C SER A 336 5.04 0.59 -21.56
N SER A 337 5.83 0.21 -22.55
CA SER A 337 6.26 1.10 -23.61
C SER A 337 5.07 1.39 -24.54
N GLU A 338 4.29 2.44 -24.24
CA GLU A 338 3.80 3.45 -25.21
C GLU A 338 2.74 4.40 -24.61
N LYS A 339 3.07 5.71 -24.69
CA LYS A 339 2.21 6.92 -24.79
C LYS A 339 0.85 6.91 -24.06
N SER A 340 0.85 7.23 -22.76
CA SER A 340 -0.34 7.75 -22.09
C SER A 340 -0.51 9.25 -22.36
N GLU A 341 -1.62 9.62 -22.99
CA GLU A 341 -2.16 10.98 -22.95
C GLU A 341 -2.46 11.39 -21.49
N LYS A 342 -2.34 12.70 -21.24
CA LYS A 342 -2.02 13.29 -19.94
C LYS A 342 -3.24 13.40 -19.00
N THR A 343 -3.24 12.63 -17.92
CA THR A 343 -3.79 13.07 -16.63
C THR A 343 -2.64 13.62 -15.79
N ALA A 344 -2.82 14.77 -15.14
CA ALA A 344 -1.76 15.58 -14.55
C ALA A 344 -1.07 14.92 -13.33
N ILE A 345 -0.15 13.99 -13.60
CA ILE A 345 0.90 13.58 -12.67
C ILE A 345 2.00 14.64 -12.78
N VAL A 346 2.34 15.33 -11.69
CA VAL A 346 3.56 16.13 -11.63
C VAL A 346 4.72 15.12 -11.64
N GLY A 347 5.40 15.06 -12.78
CA GLY A 347 6.13 13.89 -13.26
C GLY A 347 7.10 13.22 -12.28
N SER A 348 7.17 11.89 -12.41
CA SER A 348 8.18 10.99 -11.83
C SER A 348 9.53 11.01 -12.58
N ASN A 349 9.67 11.86 -13.61
CA ASN A 349 10.97 12.24 -14.17
C ASN A 349 11.37 13.62 -13.62
N GLY A 350 11.53 13.70 -12.30
CA GLY A 350 11.84 14.94 -11.59
C GLY A 350 13.27 14.95 -11.06
N SER A 351 13.84 16.14 -10.98
CA SER A 351 15.14 16.42 -10.36
C SER A 351 15.32 15.68 -9.03
N ILE A 352 16.53 15.19 -8.74
CA ILE A 352 16.82 14.57 -7.44
C ILE A 352 16.80 15.67 -6.39
N LYS A 353 15.99 15.49 -5.33
CA LYS A 353 15.98 16.39 -4.18
C LYS A 353 17.37 16.43 -3.54
N GLN A 354 17.99 17.59 -3.55
CA GLN A 354 19.24 17.81 -2.83
C GLN A 354 19.02 17.72 -1.32
N ASN A 355 19.82 16.90 -0.64
CA ASN A 355 19.83 16.84 0.81
C ASN A 355 20.53 18.09 1.38
N LEU A 356 20.04 18.56 2.53
CA LEU A 356 20.67 19.67 3.22
C LEU A 356 21.89 19.15 4.00
N PRO A 357 23.07 19.77 3.86
CA PRO A 357 24.20 19.51 4.76
C PRO A 357 23.88 19.91 6.19
N ASP A 358 24.64 19.36 7.16
CA ASP A 358 24.50 19.69 8.58
C ASP A 358 24.79 21.18 8.89
N VAL A 359 25.56 21.86 8.03
CA VAL A 359 25.94 23.26 8.18
C VAL A 359 25.80 24.00 6.84
N LEU A 360 25.16 25.18 6.86
CA LEU A 360 24.99 26.06 5.70
C LEU A 360 25.30 27.51 6.07
N ASN A 361 25.86 28.25 5.10
CA ASN A 361 26.01 29.71 5.21
C ASN A 361 24.65 30.38 5.02
N ALA A 362 24.33 31.38 5.85
CA ALA A 362 23.05 32.08 5.76
C ALA A 362 23.22 33.60 5.72
N LYS A 363 22.49 34.27 4.82
CA LYS A 363 22.36 35.73 4.81
C LYS A 363 20.98 36.11 5.33
N ARG A 364 20.93 37.06 6.27
CA ARG A 364 19.70 37.58 6.86
C ARG A 364 19.34 38.93 6.26
N TYR A 365 18.15 39.01 5.68
CA TYR A 365 17.56 40.22 5.12
C TYR A 365 16.51 40.76 6.06
N ARG A 366 16.67 42.02 6.49
CA ARG A 366 15.67 42.71 7.31
C ARG A 366 14.74 43.51 6.39
N LEU A 367 13.47 43.18 6.46
CA LEU A 367 12.39 43.79 5.69
C LEU A 367 11.38 44.44 6.63
N LYS A 368 10.49 45.25 6.07
CA LYS A 368 9.35 45.83 6.79
C LYS A 368 8.05 45.32 6.15
N ASP A 369 7.16 44.81 6.99
CA ASP A 369 5.79 44.42 6.59
C ASP A 369 4.87 45.67 6.48
N GLN A 370 3.62 45.48 6.05
CA GLN A 370 2.56 46.48 5.93
C GLN A 370 2.41 47.36 7.17
N ASP A 371 2.55 46.77 8.37
CA ASP A 371 2.46 47.47 9.65
C ASP A 371 3.77 48.18 10.07
N GLN A 372 4.76 48.35 9.16
CA GLN A 372 6.12 48.84 9.46
C GLN A 372 6.90 47.99 10.49
N LYS A 373 6.41 46.81 10.82
CA LYS A 373 7.08 45.85 11.71
C LYS A 373 8.23 45.18 10.97
N SER A 374 9.35 44.99 11.66
CA SER A 374 10.51 44.31 11.08
C SER A 374 10.19 42.82 10.88
N VAL A 375 10.58 42.28 9.73
CA VAL A 375 10.55 40.86 9.38
C VAL A 375 11.96 40.47 8.96
N TYR A 376 12.38 39.25 9.30
CA TYR A 376 13.65 38.72 8.86
C TYR A 376 13.42 37.57 7.89
N ILE A 377 13.94 37.69 6.67
CA ILE A 377 14.08 36.57 5.75
C ILE A 377 15.52 36.07 5.85
N ILE A 378 15.69 34.79 6.14
CA ILE A 378 16.99 34.13 6.24
C ILE A 378 17.09 33.20 5.04
N VAL A 379 18.10 33.39 4.20
CA VAL A 379 18.36 32.52 3.04
C VAL A 379 19.66 31.79 3.31
N CYS A 380 19.60 30.46 3.26
CA CYS A 380 20.74 29.56 3.38
C CYS A 380 21.25 29.21 1.98
N PHE A 381 22.57 29.19 1.82
CA PHE A 381 23.27 28.97 0.57
C PHE A 381 24.22 27.80 0.69
N ASN A 382 24.40 27.07 -0.42
CA ASN A 382 25.47 26.10 -0.56
C ASN A 382 26.83 26.78 -0.78
N GLU A 383 27.87 25.97 -0.95
CA GLU A 383 29.26 26.40 -1.19
C GLU A 383 29.42 27.23 -2.48
N TYR A 384 28.47 27.13 -3.42
CA TYR A 384 28.43 27.87 -4.69
C TYR A 384 27.54 29.12 -4.63
N GLU A 385 27.18 29.60 -3.44
CA GLU A 385 26.25 30.71 -3.22
C GLU A 385 24.85 30.50 -3.86
N LYS A 386 24.44 29.25 -4.11
CA LYS A 386 23.09 28.92 -4.56
C LYS A 386 22.14 28.78 -3.37
N PRO A 387 20.99 29.46 -3.35
CA PRO A 387 20.03 29.37 -2.26
C PRO A 387 19.40 27.97 -2.21
N MET A 388 19.40 27.36 -1.03
CA MET A 388 18.86 26.02 -0.78
C MET A 388 17.63 26.05 0.13
N GLU A 389 17.58 26.98 1.07
CA GLU A 389 16.54 27.03 2.09
C GLU A 389 16.24 28.47 2.50
N VAL A 390 14.97 28.75 2.78
CA VAL A 390 14.51 30.08 3.16
C VAL A 390 13.61 29.99 4.38
N PHE A 391 13.84 30.88 5.34
CA PHE A 391 13.04 31.04 6.53
C PHE A 391 12.52 32.48 6.65
N ALA A 392 11.33 32.64 7.21
CA ALA A 392 10.81 33.93 7.62
C ALA A 392 10.63 33.92 9.15
N LYS A 393 11.12 34.96 9.83
CA LYS A 393 11.03 35.10 11.29
C LYS A 393 10.62 36.50 11.71
N PHE A 394 9.73 36.57 12.70
CA PHE A 394 9.32 37.82 13.33
C PHE A 394 10.20 38.12 14.56
N PRO A 395 10.48 39.40 14.88
CA PRO A 395 11.27 39.80 16.04
C PRO A 395 10.65 39.41 17.40
N PHE A 396 9.32 39.24 17.47
CA PHE A 396 8.59 38.94 18.70
C PHE A 396 7.53 37.85 18.44
N ASP A 397 7.89 36.60 18.72
CA ASP A 397 7.11 35.38 18.40
C ASP A 397 6.02 35.03 19.44
N ASN A 398 5.86 35.85 20.50
CA ASN A 398 4.99 35.53 21.65
C ASN A 398 3.62 36.22 21.63
N ARG A 399 3.22 36.87 20.52
CA ARG A 399 1.89 37.50 20.43
C ARG A 399 0.90 36.59 19.70
N ILE A 400 -0.25 36.35 20.33
CA ILE A 400 -1.30 35.40 19.90
C ILE A 400 -1.89 35.78 18.52
N ASP A 401 -1.86 37.07 18.16
CA ASP A 401 -2.35 37.63 16.90
C ASP A 401 -1.47 37.33 15.67
N LEU A 402 -0.24 36.84 15.87
CA LEU A 402 0.71 36.54 14.79
C LEU A 402 0.84 35.04 14.48
N LYS A 403 0.15 34.17 15.22
CA LYS A 403 0.29 32.71 15.12
C LYS A 403 -0.19 32.16 13.79
N ASP A 404 -1.30 32.69 13.27
CA ASP A 404 -1.87 32.28 11.98
C ASP A 404 -1.03 32.78 10.80
N LYS A 405 -0.54 34.03 10.86
CA LYS A 405 0.41 34.59 9.88
C LYS A 405 1.74 33.82 9.86
N SER A 406 2.27 33.46 11.04
CA SER A 406 3.50 32.68 11.19
C SER A 406 3.38 31.29 10.55
N THR A 407 2.22 30.64 10.69
CA THR A 407 1.97 29.30 10.12
C THR A 407 1.91 29.34 8.60
N MET A 408 1.19 30.30 8.01
CA MET A 408 1.14 30.48 6.55
C MET A 408 2.51 30.80 5.96
N TRP A 409 3.24 31.71 6.60
CA TRP A 409 4.56 32.12 6.13
C TRP A 409 5.60 31.01 6.23
N THR A 410 5.56 30.23 7.32
CA THR A 410 6.38 29.03 7.47
C THR A 410 6.06 28.00 6.38
N THR A 411 4.78 27.82 6.05
CA THR A 411 4.35 26.90 4.99
C THR A 411 4.88 27.34 3.62
N THR A 412 4.75 28.61 3.27
CA THR A 412 5.31 29.18 2.03
C THR A 412 6.82 29.00 1.96
N CYS A 413 7.55 29.33 3.04
CA CYS A 413 9.00 29.14 3.12
C CYS A 413 9.41 27.67 2.95
N ARG A 414 8.67 26.71 3.54
CA ARG A 414 8.95 25.28 3.38
C ARG A 414 8.73 24.80 1.94
N LEU A 415 7.69 25.29 1.27
CA LEU A 415 7.41 24.95 -0.13
C LEU A 415 8.46 25.55 -1.08
N VAL A 416 8.85 26.80 -0.86
CA VAL A 416 9.93 27.46 -1.63
C VAL A 416 11.26 26.73 -1.42
N SER A 417 11.59 26.37 -0.18
CA SER A 417 12.80 25.60 0.13
C SER A 417 12.77 24.20 -0.49
N LEU A 418 11.60 23.58 -0.60
CA LEU A 418 11.44 22.33 -1.33
C LEU A 418 11.74 22.54 -2.82
N ALA A 419 11.15 23.55 -3.46
CA ALA A 419 11.38 23.86 -4.87
C ALA A 419 12.86 24.15 -5.18
N LEU A 420 13.55 24.92 -4.32
CA LEU A 420 14.98 25.19 -4.46
C LEU A 420 15.83 23.91 -4.42
N ARG A 421 15.51 22.96 -3.53
CA ARG A 421 16.22 21.67 -3.43
C ARG A 421 15.92 20.71 -4.58
N PHE A 422 14.85 20.94 -5.34
CA PHE A 422 14.54 20.22 -6.57
C PHE A 422 15.09 20.95 -7.81
N ASP A 423 15.99 21.93 -7.63
CA ASP A 423 16.60 22.72 -8.71
C ASP A 423 15.56 23.37 -9.65
N VAL A 424 14.37 23.69 -9.12
CA VAL A 424 13.36 24.40 -9.90
C VAL A 424 13.93 25.77 -10.30
N PRO A 425 13.87 26.15 -11.59
CA PRO A 425 14.34 27.45 -12.06
C PRO A 425 13.75 28.61 -11.24
N MET A 426 14.60 29.54 -10.83
CA MET A 426 14.24 30.61 -9.89
C MET A 426 13.15 31.53 -10.44
N ASP A 427 13.13 31.74 -11.75
CA ASP A 427 12.10 32.50 -12.48
C ASP A 427 10.71 31.84 -12.40
N GLU A 428 10.63 30.51 -12.48
CA GLU A 428 9.37 29.78 -12.28
C GLU A 428 8.89 29.86 -10.82
N ILE A 429 9.81 29.81 -9.84
CA ILE A 429 9.45 30.04 -8.42
C ILE A 429 8.92 31.47 -8.23
N ILE A 430 9.62 32.47 -8.77
CA ILE A 430 9.23 33.89 -8.71
C ILE A 430 7.83 34.10 -9.30
N LYS A 431 7.55 33.50 -10.46
CA LYS A 431 6.26 33.60 -11.15
C LYS A 431 5.11 33.06 -10.30
N GLN A 432 5.31 31.98 -9.54
CA GLN A 432 4.29 31.49 -8.60
C GLN A 432 4.12 32.42 -7.40
N LEU A 433 5.21 32.95 -6.85
CA LEU A 433 5.16 33.90 -5.75
C LEU A 433 4.45 35.21 -6.14
N ASP A 434 4.69 35.73 -7.34
CA ASP A 434 4.03 36.91 -7.88
C ASP A 434 2.52 36.68 -8.06
N ARG A 435 2.11 35.49 -8.54
CA ARG A 435 0.68 35.12 -8.71
C ARG A 435 -0.08 35.00 -7.39
N SER A 436 0.60 34.59 -6.32
CA SER A 436 0.02 34.50 -4.98
C SER A 436 0.02 35.83 -4.24
N SER A 437 0.68 36.87 -4.77
CA SER A 437 0.80 38.16 -4.09
C SER A 437 -0.44 39.03 -4.29
N GLY A 438 -1.22 39.24 -3.22
CA GLY A 438 -2.37 40.16 -3.23
C GLY A 438 -2.00 41.62 -2.96
N HIS A 439 -0.88 41.87 -2.28
CA HIS A 439 -0.38 43.21 -1.94
C HIS A 439 1.16 43.26 -1.95
N MET A 440 1.72 44.43 -2.28
CA MET A 440 3.17 44.69 -2.49
C MET A 440 4.07 44.38 -1.26
N LEU A 441 3.47 44.10 -0.10
CA LEU A 441 4.16 43.95 1.18
C LEU A 441 3.90 42.60 1.87
N ASP A 442 3.23 41.64 1.20
CA ASP A 442 3.07 40.26 1.71
C ASP A 442 4.34 39.41 1.43
N LEU A 443 4.53 38.32 2.18
CA LEU A 443 5.74 37.47 2.10
C LEU A 443 6.05 36.97 0.69
N PRO A 444 5.08 36.50 -0.12
CA PRO A 444 5.38 36.10 -1.50
C PRO A 444 5.98 37.23 -2.33
N ALA A 445 5.48 38.45 -2.19
CA ALA A 445 6.02 39.63 -2.87
C ALA A 445 7.45 39.98 -2.41
N GLN A 446 7.71 39.85 -1.10
CA GLN A 446 9.03 40.08 -0.53
C GLN A 446 10.06 39.02 -0.96
N LEU A 447 9.66 37.74 -0.98
CA LEU A 447 10.49 36.64 -1.48
C LEU A 447 10.77 36.80 -2.98
N SER A 448 9.76 37.14 -3.77
CA SER A 448 9.92 37.43 -5.20
C SER A 448 10.91 38.57 -5.44
N LYS A 449 10.78 39.69 -4.71
CA LYS A 449 11.71 40.81 -4.82
C LYS A 449 13.14 40.43 -4.42
N LEU A 450 13.30 39.64 -3.36
CA LEU A 450 14.61 39.17 -2.89
C LEU A 450 15.25 38.23 -3.91
N PHE A 451 14.51 37.29 -4.46
CA PHE A 451 15.00 36.38 -5.51
C PHE A 451 15.33 37.14 -6.81
N LYS A 452 14.52 38.12 -7.21
CA LYS A 452 14.85 39.04 -8.33
C LYS A 452 16.17 39.77 -8.08
N SER A 453 16.47 40.17 -6.83
CA SER A 453 17.77 40.78 -6.50
C SER A 453 18.94 39.81 -6.57
N PHE A 454 18.73 38.51 -6.31
CA PHE A 454 19.77 37.49 -6.47
C PHE A 454 20.06 37.24 -7.95
N MET A 455 19.02 37.24 -8.77
CA MET A 455 19.16 37.20 -10.23
C MET A 455 19.92 38.40 -10.77
N ALA A 456 19.69 39.59 -10.20
CA ALA A 456 20.35 40.83 -10.65
C ALA A 456 21.75 41.08 -10.07
N GLY A 457 22.21 40.28 -9.09
CA GLY A 457 23.31 40.68 -8.20
C GLY A 457 24.43 39.65 -7.97
N THR A 458 24.54 38.59 -8.77
CA THR A 458 25.59 37.57 -8.58
C THR A 458 26.56 37.52 -9.76
N GLN A 459 27.87 37.50 -9.47
CA GLN A 459 28.95 37.37 -10.45
C GLN A 459 28.98 35.99 -11.16
N TYR A 460 28.12 35.04 -10.76
CA TYR A 460 28.10 33.68 -11.29
C TYR A 460 26.83 33.29 -12.05
N GLY A 461 25.79 34.13 -12.12
CA GLY A 461 24.60 33.90 -12.94
C GLY A 461 23.78 32.66 -12.53
N PHE A 462 22.46 32.81 -12.37
CA PHE A 462 21.59 31.64 -12.33
C PHE A 462 21.47 31.11 -13.76
N ALA A 463 22.35 30.17 -14.11
CA ALA A 463 22.56 29.68 -15.45
C ALA A 463 21.26 29.18 -16.12
N SER A 464 20.70 30.01 -16.99
CA SER A 464 19.95 29.53 -18.15
C SER A 464 20.98 29.04 -19.17
N THR A 465 20.81 27.82 -19.68
CA THR A 465 21.70 27.25 -20.69
C THR A 465 21.56 28.05 -21.98
N CYS A 466 22.68 28.37 -22.64
CA CYS A 466 22.63 29.07 -23.92
C CYS A 466 21.92 28.19 -24.96
N PRO A 467 20.97 28.74 -25.75
CA PRO A 467 20.27 27.95 -26.76
C PRO A 467 21.17 27.58 -27.96
N GLU A 468 22.28 28.28 -28.14
CA GLU A 468 23.21 28.08 -29.28
C GLU A 468 24.45 27.26 -28.93
N CYS A 469 24.81 27.15 -27.65
CA CYS A 469 25.96 26.37 -27.23
C CYS A 469 25.77 25.80 -25.81
N ALA A 470 26.64 24.89 -25.38
CA ALA A 470 26.63 24.35 -24.03
C ALA A 470 27.12 25.35 -22.94
N GLY A 471 27.28 26.63 -23.28
CA GLY A 471 27.68 27.69 -22.36
C GLY A 471 26.53 28.19 -21.49
N ASN A 472 26.86 28.93 -20.44
CA ASN A 472 25.87 29.52 -19.53
C ASN A 472 25.57 30.98 -19.92
N LEU A 473 24.31 31.37 -19.83
CA LEU A 473 23.89 32.76 -19.96
C LEU A 473 24.20 33.52 -18.68
N VAL A 474 24.71 34.73 -18.83
CA VAL A 474 24.99 35.68 -17.76
C VAL A 474 24.17 36.94 -18.01
N PHE A 475 23.52 37.46 -16.99
CA PHE A 475 22.72 38.68 -17.11
C PHE A 475 23.62 39.91 -16.95
N GLU A 476 23.87 40.64 -18.05
CA GLU A 476 24.67 41.86 -18.08
C GLU A 476 23.92 42.95 -18.86
N GLU A 477 24.01 44.21 -18.40
CA GLU A 477 23.40 45.40 -19.03
C GLU A 477 21.89 45.29 -19.36
N GLY A 478 21.15 44.48 -18.60
CA GLY A 478 19.70 44.31 -18.79
C GLY A 478 19.31 43.22 -19.78
N CYS A 479 20.25 42.38 -20.24
CA CYS A 479 19.98 41.25 -21.12
C CYS A 479 20.73 39.96 -20.73
N GLU A 480 20.21 38.79 -21.13
CA GLU A 480 20.89 37.50 -21.01
C GLU A 480 21.89 37.33 -22.16
N THR A 481 23.19 37.25 -21.83
CA THR A 481 24.29 37.16 -22.80
C THR A 481 25.15 35.92 -22.53
N CYS A 482 25.47 35.14 -23.56
CA CYS A 482 26.38 34.00 -23.47
C CYS A 482 27.83 34.43 -23.71
N LYS A 483 28.70 34.26 -22.72
CA LYS A 483 30.13 34.60 -22.87
C LYS A 483 30.91 33.61 -23.75
N SER A 484 30.35 32.43 -24.01
CA SER A 484 31.02 31.39 -24.81
C SER A 484 30.81 31.56 -26.32
N CYS A 485 29.63 32.00 -26.77
CA CYS A 485 29.31 32.16 -28.19
C CYS A 485 28.84 33.57 -28.59
N GLY A 486 28.63 34.48 -27.64
CA GLY A 486 28.17 35.85 -27.92
C GLY A 486 26.66 36.01 -28.11
N TYR A 487 25.86 34.94 -27.94
CA TYR A 487 24.39 35.01 -28.01
C TYR A 487 23.83 36.04 -27.02
N SER A 488 22.93 36.91 -27.46
CA SER A 488 22.19 37.85 -26.62
C SER A 488 20.70 37.70 -26.88
N LYS A 489 19.90 37.53 -25.82
CA LYS A 489 18.45 37.30 -25.94
C LYS A 489 17.66 38.53 -26.43
N CYS A 490 18.28 39.70 -26.38
CA CYS A 490 17.66 40.98 -26.74
C CYS A 490 18.22 41.56 -28.04
N ALA A 491 19.11 40.81 -28.72
CA ALA A 491 19.66 41.15 -30.03
C ALA A 491 18.78 40.64 -31.18
#